data_AF-A0A323UP63-F1
#
_entry.id   AF-A0A323UP63-F1
#
_cell.length_a   1.000
_cell.length_b   1.000
_cell.length_c   1.000
_cell.angle_alpha   90.00
_cell.angle_beta   90.00
_cell.angle_gamma   90.00
#
_symmetry.space_group_name_H-M   'P 1'
#
loop_
_entity.id
_entity.type
_entity.pdbx_description
1 polymer ?
#
loop_
_entity_poly.entity_id
_entity_poly.type
_entity_poly.pdbx_seq_one_letter_code
_entity_poly.pdbx_strand_id
1 'polypeptide(L)'
;MDIGKLADMVEVFEGLEDWRNAQQTRHRLSELLTVAVCAVLSGADDFEEISQWGRAKLPWLRGFLRLDYGVASPDTFERVLALLDPKQFELAFRTWV
;
A
#
# COMPACT_ATOMS: atom_id res chain seq x y z
N MET A 1 -10.02 2.91 -11.90
CA MET A 1 -10.19 1.92 -10.82
C MET A 1 -11.56 2.15 -10.23
N ASP A 2 -12.43 1.13 -10.24
CA ASP A 2 -13.76 1.21 -9.63
C ASP A 2 -13.61 1.19 -8.09
N ILE A 3 -14.53 1.84 -7.37
CA ILE A 3 -14.55 1.97 -5.92
C ILE A 3 -14.57 0.59 -5.23
N GLY A 4 -15.37 -0.35 -5.75
CA GLY A 4 -15.43 -1.71 -5.22
C GLY A 4 -14.08 -2.42 -5.30
N LYS A 5 -13.39 -2.29 -6.44
CA LYS A 5 -12.10 -2.96 -6.66
C LYS A 5 -10.99 -2.50 -5.71
N LEU A 6 -11.02 -1.27 -5.22
CA LEU A 6 -10.01 -0.81 -4.28
C LEU A 6 -10.29 -1.34 -2.86
N ALA A 7 -11.55 -1.39 -2.44
CA ALA A 7 -11.93 -1.98 -1.15
C ALA A 7 -11.55 -3.47 -1.09
N ASP A 8 -11.85 -4.22 -2.15
CA ASP A 8 -11.48 -5.64 -2.26
C ASP A 8 -9.96 -5.85 -2.13
N MET A 9 -9.14 -4.96 -2.71
CA MET A 9 -7.68 -5.04 -2.62
C MET A 9 -7.17 -4.85 -1.20
N VAL A 10 -7.74 -3.88 -0.48
CA VAL A 10 -7.34 -3.58 0.90
C VAL A 10 -7.66 -4.76 1.79
N GLU A 11 -8.85 -5.34 1.67
CA GLU A 11 -9.27 -6.51 2.44
C GLU A 11 -8.34 -7.71 2.20
N VAL A 12 -7.97 -7.96 0.94
CA VAL A 12 -7.02 -9.02 0.60
C VAL A 12 -5.65 -8.77 1.23
N PHE A 13 -5.16 -7.53 1.24
CA PHE A 13 -3.89 -7.18 1.89
C PHE A 13 -3.95 -7.12 3.41
N GLU A 14 -5.13 -6.96 4.03
CA GLU A 14 -5.29 -7.10 5.49
C GLU A 14 -5.05 -8.53 5.97
N GLY A 15 -5.17 -9.52 5.09
CA GLY A 15 -4.83 -10.92 5.37
C GLY A 15 -3.33 -11.25 5.34
N LEU A 16 -2.48 -10.30 4.93
CA LEU A 16 -1.03 -10.49 4.93
C LEU A 16 -0.47 -10.47 6.36
N GLU A 17 0.54 -11.31 6.61
CA GLU A 17 1.26 -11.25 7.88
C GLU A 17 2.06 -9.94 7.96
N ASP A 18 1.82 -9.16 9.00
CA ASP A 18 2.63 -7.97 9.28
C ASP A 18 3.78 -8.34 10.23
N TRP A 19 4.95 -8.64 9.67
CA TRP A 19 6.17 -8.96 10.42
C TRP A 19 6.80 -7.74 11.12
N ARG A 20 6.28 -6.53 10.86
CA ARG A 20 6.86 -5.29 11.38
C ARG A 20 6.45 -5.14 12.84
N ASN A 21 7.33 -4.52 13.64
CA ASN A 21 7.03 -4.27 15.04
C ASN A 21 5.88 -3.25 15.18
N ALA A 22 4.75 -3.69 15.76
CA ALA A 22 3.55 -2.88 15.97
C ALA A 22 3.80 -1.57 16.75
N GLN A 23 4.80 -1.53 17.63
CA GLN A 23 5.14 -0.33 18.42
C GLN A 23 6.03 0.65 17.67
N GLN A 24 6.62 0.24 16.53
CA GLN A 24 7.55 1.02 15.72
C GLN A 24 6.99 1.33 14.32
N THR A 25 5.75 0.93 14.03
CA THR A 25 5.08 1.21 12.76
C THR A 25 3.89 2.15 12.96
N ARG A 26 3.74 3.10 12.04
CA ARG A 26 2.60 4.05 12.01
C ARG A 26 1.64 3.72 10.87
N HIS A 27 2.15 3.18 9.77
CA HIS A 27 1.36 2.94 8.56
C HIS A 27 0.91 1.48 8.52
N ARG A 28 -0.40 1.26 8.37
CA ARG A 28 -0.98 -0.06 8.16
C ARG A 28 -0.37 -0.71 6.92
N LEU A 29 -0.05 -2.00 7.00
CA LEU A 29 0.60 -2.72 5.89
C LEU A 29 -0.30 -2.71 4.65
N SER A 30 -1.58 -3.06 4.83
CA SER A 30 -2.58 -3.11 3.76
C SER A 30 -2.73 -1.77 3.01
N GLU A 31 -2.80 -0.66 3.75
CA GLU A 31 -2.90 0.68 3.16
C GLU A 31 -1.63 1.08 2.43
N LEU A 32 -0.46 0.79 3.00
CA LEU A 32 0.84 1.06 2.36
C LEU A 32 0.94 0.30 1.03
N LEU A 33 0.66 -1.00 1.02
CA LEU A 33 0.71 -1.82 -0.18
C LEU A 33 -0.32 -1.38 -1.22
N THR A 34 -1.52 -0.99 -0.77
CA THR A 34 -2.56 -0.43 -1.65
C THR A 34 -2.08 0.83 -2.36
N VAL A 35 -1.45 1.76 -1.64
CA VAL A 35 -0.89 2.98 -2.23
C VAL A 35 0.22 2.65 -3.23
N ALA A 36 1.13 1.74 -2.89
CA ALA A 36 2.20 1.32 -3.78
C ALA A 36 1.67 0.72 -5.09
N VAL A 37 0.71 -0.21 -5.01
CA VAL A 37 0.09 -0.83 -6.19
C VAL A 37 -0.62 0.22 -7.06
N CYS A 38 -1.41 1.11 -6.45
CA CYS A 38 -2.11 2.14 -7.21
C CYS A 38 -1.16 3.12 -7.90
N ALA A 39 -0.07 3.49 -7.23
CA ALA A 39 0.96 4.37 -7.79
C ALA A 39 1.67 3.70 -8.97
N VAL A 40 2.12 2.45 -8.82
CA VAL A 40 2.80 1.69 -9.90
C VAL A 40 1.87 1.47 -11.10
N LEU A 41 0.60 1.09 -10.86
CA LEU A 41 -0.39 0.99 -11.93
C LEU A 41 -0.71 2.34 -12.60
N SER A 42 -0.37 3.45 -11.94
CA SER A 42 -0.49 4.81 -12.48
C SER A 42 0.82 5.32 -13.12
N GLY A 43 1.84 4.46 -13.23
CA GLY A 43 3.12 4.77 -13.87
C GLY A 43 4.20 5.35 -12.97
N ALA A 44 4.11 5.15 -11.64
CA ALA A 44 5.24 5.44 -10.74
C ALA A 44 6.29 4.31 -10.84
N ASP A 45 7.55 4.69 -11.08
CA ASP A 45 8.65 3.75 -11.34
C ASP A 45 9.66 3.65 -10.17
N ASP A 46 9.56 4.53 -9.17
CA ASP A 46 10.38 4.46 -7.96
C ASP A 46 9.62 4.84 -6.66
N PHE A 47 10.28 4.69 -5.50
CA PHE A 47 9.66 4.96 -4.20
C PHE A 47 9.36 6.45 -3.95
N GLU A 48 10.11 7.34 -4.59
CA GLU A 48 9.88 8.78 -4.51
C GLU A 48 8.58 9.12 -5.25
N GLU A 49 8.42 8.61 -6.46
CA GLU A 49 7.21 8.74 -7.26
C GLU A 49 6.00 8.08 -6.59
N ILE A 50 6.15 6.91 -5.93
CA ILE A 50 5.06 6.29 -5.16
C ILE A 50 4.58 7.22 -4.04
N SER A 51 5.52 7.77 -3.25
CA SER A 51 5.22 8.69 -2.16
C SER A 51 4.58 9.99 -2.67
N GLN A 52 5.12 10.56 -3.76
CA GLN A 52 4.57 11.76 -4.41
C GLN A 52 3.17 11.53 -4.96
N TRP A 53 2.95 10.43 -5.67
CA TRP A 53 1.64 10.04 -6.19
C TRP A 53 0.62 9.88 -5.06
N GLY A 54 1.00 9.16 -3.99
CA GLY A 54 0.12 8.95 -2.84
C GLY A 54 -0.25 10.26 -2.16
N ARG A 55 0.70 11.19 -2.00
CA ARG A 55 0.43 12.53 -1.45
C ARG A 55 -0.51 13.33 -2.36
N ALA A 56 -0.27 13.30 -3.67
CA ALA A 56 -1.10 13.99 -4.66
C ALA A 56 -2.54 13.44 -4.70
N LYS A 57 -2.72 12.13 -4.44
CA LYS A 57 -4.02 11.46 -4.42
C LYS A 57 -4.60 11.27 -3.02
N LEU A 58 -3.97 11.80 -1.97
CA LEU A 58 -4.38 11.57 -0.59
C LEU A 58 -5.86 11.88 -0.30
N PRO A 59 -6.46 13.00 -0.79
CA PRO A 59 -7.88 13.25 -0.58
C PRO A 59 -8.78 12.17 -1.20
N TRP A 60 -8.41 11.64 -2.37
CA TRP A 60 -9.13 10.57 -3.04
C TRP A 60 -8.93 9.23 -2.31
N LEU A 61 -7.70 8.91 -1.93
CA LEU A 61 -7.38 7.68 -1.18
C LEU A 61 -8.14 7.59 0.15
N ARG A 62 -8.34 8.73 0.83
CA ARG A 62 -9.13 8.80 2.08
C ARG A 62 -10.63 8.51 1.93
N GLY A 63 -11.13 8.43 0.69
CA GLY A 63 -12.47 7.90 0.43
C GLY A 63 -12.58 6.40 0.71
N PHE A 64 -11.46 5.70 0.84
CA PHE A 64 -11.40 4.24 0.92
C PHE A 64 -10.46 3.72 2.02
N LEU A 65 -9.38 4.45 2.28
CA LEU A 65 -8.37 4.14 3.29
C LEU A 65 -8.46 5.12 4.46
N ARG A 66 -8.00 4.71 5.64
CA ARG A 66 -7.88 5.60 6.79
C ARG A 66 -6.71 6.56 6.63
N LEU A 67 -5.52 6.02 6.36
CA LEU A 67 -4.27 6.81 6.24
C LEU A 67 -4.11 7.80 7.42
N ASP A 68 -4.24 7.28 8.64
CA ASP A 68 -4.25 8.06 9.89
C ASP A 68 -3.00 8.96 10.03
N TYR A 69 -1.87 8.49 9.50
CA TYR A 69 -0.58 9.21 9.48
C TYR A 69 -0.19 9.70 8.08
N GLY A 70 -1.14 9.75 7.15
CA GLY A 70 -0.90 10.10 5.75
C GLY A 70 -0.11 9.03 4.99
N VAL A 71 0.48 9.44 3.87
CA VAL A 71 1.27 8.56 3.00
C VAL A 71 2.69 8.41 3.56
N ALA A 72 3.17 7.15 3.55
CA ALA A 72 4.51 6.79 3.99
C ALA A 72 5.61 7.50 3.18
N SER A 73 6.80 7.63 3.77
CA SER A 73 7.98 8.15 3.06
C SER A 73 8.53 7.13 2.04
N PRO A 74 9.33 7.58 1.05
CA PRO A 74 10.04 6.68 0.13
C PRO A 74 10.83 5.59 0.87
N ASP A 75 11.64 5.98 1.87
CA ASP A 75 12.41 5.03 2.69
C ASP A 75 11.54 3.98 3.41
N THR A 76 10.30 4.37 3.78
CA THR A 76 9.38 3.44 4.42
C THR A 76 8.82 2.45 3.40
N PHE A 77 8.49 2.90 2.18
CA PHE A 77 8.10 1.99 1.09
C PHE A 77 9.24 1.04 0.75
N GLU A 78 10.46 1.56 0.55
CA GLU A 78 11.64 0.77 0.24
C GLU A 78 11.87 -0.31 1.28
N ARG A 79 11.95 0.06 2.57
CA ARG A 79 12.21 -0.89 3.65
C ARG A 79 11.13 -1.97 3.77
N VAL A 80 9.86 -1.60 3.59
CA VAL A 80 8.76 -2.55 3.71
C VAL A 80 8.75 -3.50 2.52
N LEU A 81 8.86 -2.99 1.29
CA LEU A 81 8.83 -3.80 0.07
C LEU A 81 10.08 -4.68 -0.06
N ALA A 82 11.24 -4.25 0.44
CA ALA A 82 12.47 -5.05 0.45
C ALA A 82 12.40 -6.27 1.40
N LEU A 83 11.54 -6.23 2.42
CA LEU A 83 11.39 -7.30 3.41
C LEU A 83 10.09 -8.10 3.26
N LEU A 84 9.19 -7.65 2.39
CA LEU A 84 7.91 -8.32 2.12
C LEU A 84 8.16 -9.70 1.50
N ASP A 85 7.48 -10.72 2.01
CA ASP A 85 7.52 -12.05 1.39
C ASP A 85 6.90 -11.95 -0.02
N PRO A 86 7.69 -12.13 -1.09
CA PRO A 86 7.20 -11.96 -2.44
C PRO A 86 6.15 -13.00 -2.81
N LYS A 87 6.19 -14.21 -2.23
CA LYS A 87 5.20 -15.27 -2.51
C LYS A 87 3.87 -14.96 -1.86
N GLN A 88 3.90 -14.48 -0.62
CA GLN A 88 2.69 -14.09 0.10
C GLN A 88 2.02 -12.90 -0.60
N PHE A 89 2.81 -11.91 -1.02
CA PHE A 89 2.32 -10.77 -1.76
C PHE A 89 1.77 -11.15 -3.15
N GLU A 90 2.47 -12.00 -3.91
CA GLU A 90 1.97 -12.47 -5.21
C GLU A 90 0.62 -13.18 -5.08
N LEU A 91 0.48 -14.07 -4.09
CA LEU A 91 -0.78 -14.78 -3.84
C LEU A 91 -1.92 -13.81 -3.51
N ALA A 92 -1.67 -12.84 -2.64
CA ALA A 92 -2.65 -11.81 -2.31
C ALA A 92 -3.01 -10.99 -3.54
N PHE A 93 -2.02 -10.51 -4.30
CA PHE A 93 -2.26 -9.72 -5.50
C PHE A 93 -3.08 -10.48 -6.56
N ARG A 94 -2.79 -11.77 -6.78
CA ARG A 94 -3.57 -12.64 -7.68
C ARG A 94 -4.98 -12.93 -7.20
N THR A 95 -5.23 -12.87 -5.89
CA THR A 95 -6.57 -13.06 -5.31
C THR A 95 -7.45 -11.83 -5.55
N TRP A 96 -6.83 -10.64 -5.64
CA TRP A 96 -7.52 -9.39 -5.95
C TRP A 96 -7.90 -9.23 -7.44
N VAL A 97 -7.02 -9.65 -8.36
CA VAL A 97 -7.21 -9.50 -9.83
C VAL A 97 -8.19 -10.53 -10.38
#